data_AF-A0A6L5QPM1-F1
#
_entry.id   AF-A0A6L5QPM1-F1
#
_cell.length_a   1.000
_cell.length_b   1.000
_cell.length_c   1.000
_cell.angle_alpha   90.00
_cell.angle_beta   90.00
_cell.angle_gamma   90.00
#
_symmetry.space_group_name_H-M   'P 1'
#
loop_
_entity.id
_entity.type
_entity.pdbx_description
1 polymer ?
#
loop_
_entity_poly.entity_id
_entity_poly.type
_entity_poly.pdbx_seq_one_letter_code
_entity_poly.pdbx_strand_id
1 'polypeptide(L)'
;MDITDSEFEAANRRGAEMLAKFPAAVAVRYDSASARLIILLSNGQHIAVAPPAIRGLEKAQPEDLIDAQISPYGQGIYFPKIDADIYLPALLLSTASP
;
A
#
# COMPACT_ATOMS: atom_id res chain seq x y z
N MET A 1 -9.77 -15.34 27.51
CA MET A 1 -8.39 -14.93 27.19
C MET A 1 -8.50 -13.48 26.80
N ASP A 2 -8.41 -12.60 27.79
CA ASP A 2 -8.57 -11.16 27.59
C ASP A 2 -7.23 -10.63 27.08
N ILE A 3 -7.18 -10.27 25.80
CA ILE A 3 -6.07 -9.49 25.25
C ILE A 3 -6.09 -8.19 26.04
N THR A 4 -5.08 -7.99 26.89
CA THR A 4 -5.02 -6.79 27.72
C THR A 4 -4.65 -5.60 26.84
N ASP A 5 -5.19 -4.42 27.13
CA ASP A 5 -4.92 -3.20 26.36
C ASP A 5 -3.40 -2.94 26.16
N SER A 6 -2.57 -3.37 27.12
CA SER A 6 -1.10 -3.28 27.03
C SER A 6 -0.48 -4.18 25.95
N GLU A 7 -1.06 -5.36 25.68
CA GLU A 7 -0.60 -6.27 24.63
C GLU A 7 -0.96 -5.72 23.25
N PHE A 8 -2.12 -5.07 23.13
CA PHE A 8 -2.56 -4.37 21.93
C PHE A 8 -1.67 -3.15 21.65
N GLU A 9 -1.35 -2.34 22.65
CA GLU A 9 -0.42 -1.20 22.51
C GLU A 9 1.00 -1.65 22.15
N ALA A 10 1.51 -2.71 22.78
CA ALA A 10 2.83 -3.26 22.45
C ALA A 10 2.88 -3.84 21.03
N ALA A 11 1.80 -4.48 20.56
CA ALA A 11 1.67 -4.94 19.18
C ALA A 11 1.64 -3.76 18.19
N ASN A 12 0.87 -2.71 18.49
CA ASN A 12 0.79 -1.50 17.67
C ASN A 12 2.13 -0.77 17.57
N ARG A 13 2.86 -0.65 18.68
CA ARG A 13 4.19 -0.02 18.69
C ARG A 13 5.21 -0.79 17.86
N ARG A 14 5.28 -2.11 18.02
CA ARG A 14 6.15 -2.97 17.19
C ARG A 14 5.78 -2.90 15.71
N GLY A 15 4.48 -2.82 15.40
CA GLY A 15 3.98 -2.55 14.06
C GLY A 15 4.48 -1.20 13.54
N ALA A 16 4.26 -0.11 14.28
CA ALA A 16 4.69 1.23 13.91
C ALA A 16 6.20 1.37 13.71
N GLU A 17 7.02 0.75 14.56
CA GLU A 17 8.49 0.73 14.43
C GLU A 17 8.96 -0.03 13.19
N MET A 18 8.27 -1.13 12.83
CA MET A 18 8.53 -1.85 11.58
C MET A 18 8.11 -1.03 10.36
N LEU A 19 6.97 -0.33 10.45
CA LEU A 19 6.43 0.54 9.40
C LEU A 19 7.33 1.76 9.15
N ALA A 20 7.91 2.35 10.19
CA ALA A 20 8.81 3.51 10.09
C ALA A 20 10.06 3.25 9.23
N LYS A 21 10.40 1.97 8.97
CA LYS A 21 11.50 1.58 8.09
C LYS A 21 11.15 1.71 6.61
N PHE A 22 9.87 1.81 6.27
CA PHE A 22 9.39 1.94 4.89
C PHE A 22 8.93 3.38 4.63
N PRO A 23 9.33 3.99 3.51
CA PRO A 23 8.85 5.31 3.16
C PRO A 23 7.34 5.27 2.88
N ALA A 24 6.62 6.27 3.37
CA ALA A 24 5.18 6.40 3.20
C ALA A 24 4.81 6.70 1.74
N ALA A 25 3.70 6.17 1.24
CA ALA A 25 3.09 6.67 0.01
C ALA A 25 2.56 8.09 0.23
N VAL A 26 2.83 8.97 -0.72
CA VAL A 26 2.33 10.36 -0.72
C VAL A 26 1.48 10.68 -1.94
N ALA A 27 1.60 9.89 -3.01
CA ALA A 27 0.68 9.93 -4.14
C ALA A 27 0.55 8.55 -4.78
N VAL A 28 -0.62 8.29 -5.36
CA VAL A 28 -0.90 7.10 -6.16
C VAL A 28 -1.67 7.51 -7.40
N ARG A 29 -1.31 6.94 -8.55
CA ARG A 29 -2.08 7.10 -9.78
C ARG A 29 -1.97 5.86 -10.65
N TYR A 30 -3.03 5.56 -11.39
CA TYR A 30 -2.92 4.64 -12.50
C TYR A 30 -2.38 5.38 -13.74
N ASP A 31 -1.37 4.80 -14.39
CA ASP A 31 -0.80 5.26 -15.65
C ASP A 31 -1.27 4.36 -16.78
N SER A 32 -2.23 4.83 -17.57
CA SER A 32 -2.83 4.06 -18.67
C SER A 32 -1.85 3.76 -19.80
N ALA A 33 -0.86 4.63 -20.03
CA ALA A 33 0.13 4.45 -21.08
C ALA A 33 1.03 3.22 -20.82
N SER A 34 1.43 2.99 -19.57
CA SER A 34 2.24 1.84 -19.18
C SER A 34 1.44 0.69 -18.55
N ALA A 35 0.13 0.87 -18.34
CA ALA A 35 -0.75 -0.02 -17.59
C ALA A 35 -0.24 -0.35 -16.18
N ARG A 36 0.30 0.67 -15.48
CA ARG A 36 0.90 0.51 -14.14
C ARG A 36 0.25 1.39 -13.10
N LEU A 37 0.19 0.88 -11.88
CA LEU A 37 -0.03 1.70 -10.69
C LEU A 37 1.30 2.33 -10.29
N ILE A 38 1.36 3.66 -10.33
CA ILE A 38 2.51 4.46 -9.93
C ILE A 38 2.28 4.98 -8.53
N ILE A 39 3.19 4.63 -7.61
CA ILE A 39 3.16 5.06 -6.21
C ILE A 39 4.40 5.92 -5.96
N LEU A 40 4.20 7.19 -5.60
CA LEU A 40 5.27 8.09 -5.17
C LEU A 40 5.43 7.95 -3.65
N LEU A 41 6.67 7.72 -3.23
CA LEU A 41 7.07 7.58 -1.85
C LEU A 41 7.60 8.90 -1.29
N SER A 42 7.54 9.06 0.04
CA SER A 42 7.96 10.27 0.76
C SER A 42 9.45 10.59 0.60
N ASN A 43 10.27 9.61 0.22
CA ASN A 43 11.70 9.78 -0.07
C ASN A 43 11.99 10.17 -1.54
N GLY A 44 10.96 10.41 -2.35
CA GLY A 44 11.07 10.78 -3.77
C GLY A 44 11.19 9.61 -4.74
N GLN A 45 11.26 8.35 -4.26
CA GLN A 45 11.27 7.18 -5.13
C GLN A 45 9.86 6.86 -5.65
N HIS A 46 9.79 6.28 -6.85
CA HIS A 46 8.55 5.81 -7.45
C HIS A 46 8.58 4.29 -7.58
N ILE A 47 7.45 3.65 -7.29
CA ILE A 47 7.20 2.23 -7.60
C ILE A 47 6.21 2.17 -8.76
N ALA A 48 6.46 1.27 -9.71
CA ALA A 48 5.58 1.05 -10.83
C ALA A 48 5.23 -0.44 -10.94
N VAL A 49 4.03 -0.80 -10.50
CA VAL A 49 3.57 -2.19 -10.40
C VAL A 49 2.37 -2.43 -11.29
N ALA A 50 2.32 -3.59 -11.95
CA ALA A 50 1.15 -3.99 -12.72
C ALA A 50 0.03 -4.39 -11.75
N PRO A 51 -1.19 -3.81 -11.83
CA PRO A 51 -2.28 -4.16 -10.93
C PRO A 51 -2.54 -5.68 -10.84
N PRO A 52 -2.48 -6.46 -11.93
CA PRO A 52 -2.70 -7.90 -11.83
C PRO A 52 -1.67 -8.69 -11.01
N ALA A 53 -0.50 -8.09 -10.71
CA ALA A 53 0.52 -8.69 -9.85
C ALA A 53 0.24 -8.46 -8.36
N ILE A 54 -0.76 -7.64 -8.02
CA ILE A 54 -1.15 -7.32 -6.65
C ILE A 54 -2.40 -8.13 -6.30
N ARG A 55 -2.33 -8.84 -5.18
CA ARG A 55 -3.49 -9.57 -4.65
C ARG A 55 -4.64 -8.61 -4.40
N GLY A 56 -5.85 -8.96 -4.87
CA GLY A 56 -7.04 -8.12 -4.78
C GLY A 56 -7.25 -7.21 -5.99
N LEU A 57 -6.24 -7.04 -6.85
CA LEU A 57 -6.31 -6.23 -8.08
C LEU A 57 -6.18 -7.07 -9.35
N GLU A 58 -6.25 -8.40 -9.26
CA GLU A 58 -6.03 -9.33 -10.39
C GLU A 58 -6.94 -9.06 -11.59
N LYS A 59 -8.15 -8.56 -11.32
CA LYS A 59 -9.20 -8.28 -12.31
C LYS A 59 -9.57 -6.81 -12.38
N ALA A 60 -8.88 -5.94 -11.65
CA ALA A 60 -9.19 -4.51 -11.58
C ALA A 60 -9.06 -3.87 -12.96
N GLN A 61 -10.08 -3.12 -13.36
CA GLN A 61 -10.06 -2.30 -14.56
C GLN A 61 -9.47 -0.91 -14.24
N PRO A 62 -8.98 -0.16 -15.24
CA PRO A 62 -8.45 1.19 -15.03
C PRO A 62 -9.39 2.12 -14.23
N GLU A 63 -10.70 2.03 -14.48
CA GLU A 63 -11.72 2.82 -13.80
C GLU A 63 -11.88 2.49 -12.32
N ASP A 64 -11.59 1.25 -11.91
CA ASP A 64 -11.60 0.79 -10.52
C ASP A 64 -10.46 1.37 -9.69
N LEU A 65 -9.37 1.76 -10.36
CA LEU A 65 -8.14 2.27 -9.75
C LEU A 65 -8.13 3.80 -9.58
N ILE A 66 -9.20 4.45 -10.04
CA ILE A 66 -9.44 5.89 -9.85
C ILE A 66 -9.90 6.12 -8.40
N ASP A 67 -9.65 7.33 -7.87
CA ASP A 67 -10.05 7.75 -6.51
C ASP A 67 -9.41 6.92 -5.38
N ALA A 68 -8.27 6.29 -5.68
CA ALA A 68 -7.47 5.59 -4.69
C ALA A 68 -7.08 6.51 -3.52
N GLN A 69 -7.25 6.00 -2.30
CA GLN A 69 -7.05 6.76 -1.06
C GLN A 69 -5.84 6.24 -0.32
N ILE A 70 -4.95 7.15 0.07
CA ILE A 70 -3.79 6.81 0.88
C ILE A 70 -4.19 6.89 2.35
N SER A 71 -3.88 5.84 3.12
CA SER A 71 -4.10 5.82 4.56
C SER A 71 -3.39 7.00 5.26
N PRO A 72 -3.82 7.45 6.45
CA PRO A 72 -3.20 8.58 7.15
C PRO A 72 -1.68 8.46 7.36
N TYR A 73 -1.16 7.25 7.52
CA TYR A 73 0.27 6.98 7.71
C TYR A 73 1.02 6.62 6.41
N GLY A 74 0.32 6.63 5.27
CA GLY A 74 0.89 6.30 3.96
C GLY A 74 1.31 4.85 3.75
N GLN A 75 0.90 3.94 4.63
CA GLN A 75 1.27 2.51 4.56
C GLN A 75 0.21 1.65 3.86
N GLY A 76 -1.01 2.17 3.73
CA GLY A 76 -2.11 1.56 3.01
C GLY A 76 -2.54 2.41 1.82
N ILE A 77 -2.98 1.75 0.75
CA ILE A 77 -3.69 2.37 -0.37
C ILE A 77 -5.01 1.62 -0.55
N TYR A 78 -6.13 2.30 -0.40
CA TYR A 78 -7.47 1.75 -0.53
C TYR A 78 -8.10 2.15 -1.86
N PHE A 79 -8.78 1.21 -2.52
CA PHE A 79 -9.49 1.37 -3.78
C PHE A 79 -11.00 1.21 -3.54
N PRO A 80 -11.75 2.31 -3.36
CA PRO A 80 -13.14 2.26 -2.91
C PRO A 80 -14.09 1.50 -3.83
N LYS A 81 -13.82 1.49 -5.15
CA LYS A 81 -14.72 0.91 -6.16
C LYS A 81 -14.77 -0.61 -6.13
N ILE A 82 -13.69 -1.24 -5.67
CA ILE A 82 -13.50 -2.69 -5.62
C ILE A 82 -13.29 -3.20 -4.19
N ASP A 83 -13.39 -2.31 -3.21
CA ASP A 83 -13.19 -2.59 -1.79
C ASP A 83 -11.89 -3.37 -1.51
N ALA A 84 -10.79 -2.91 -2.14
CA ALA A 84 -9.49 -3.56 -2.06
C ALA A 84 -8.46 -2.63 -1.41
N ASP A 85 -7.54 -3.18 -0.63
CA ASP A 85 -6.42 -2.46 -0.04
C ASP A 85 -5.07 -3.06 -0.42
N ILE A 86 -4.07 -2.19 -0.50
CA ILE A 86 -2.67 -2.54 -0.65
C ILE A 86 -1.95 -2.18 0.64
N TYR A 87 -1.29 -3.16 1.23
CA TYR A 87 -0.31 -2.94 2.29
C TYR A 87 1.08 -2.69 1.68
N LEU A 88 1.51 -1.42 1.70
CA LEU A 88 2.73 -0.93 1.04
C LEU A 88 4.02 -1.62 1.50
N PRO A 89 4.25 -1.91 2.80
CA PRO A 89 5.46 -2.62 3.23
C PRO A 89 5.62 -4.00 2.60
N ALA A 90 4.53 -4.78 2.50
CA ALA A 90 4.57 -6.09 1.86
C ALA A 90 4.83 -5.97 0.35
N LEU A 91 4.24 -4.97 -0.29
CA LEU A 91 4.49 -4.67 -1.71
C LEU A 91 5.98 -4.33 -1.95
N LEU A 92 6.54 -3.44 -1.13
CA LEU A 92 7.95 -3.03 -1.21
C LEU A 92 8.91 -4.21 -1.08
N LEU A 93 8.68 -5.09 -0.10
CA LEU A 93 9.46 -6.32 0.09
C LEU A 93 9.34 -7.28 -1.09
N SER A 94 8.16 -7.36 -1.74
CA SER A 94 7.95 -8.20 -2.92
C SER A 94 8.56 -7.62 -4.20
N THR A 95 8.67 -6.29 -4.31
CA THR A 95 9.29 -5.62 -5.47
C THR A 95 10.79 -5.50 -5.35
N ALA A 96 11.34 -5.63 -4.14
CA ALA A 96 12.77 -5.73 -3.87
C ALA A 96 13.26 -7.15 -4.22
N SER A 97 13.28 -7.49 -5.52
CA SER A 97 14.12 -8.57 -6.01
C SER A 97 15.56 -8.05 -6.19
N PRO A 98 16.61 -8.80 -5.79
CA PRO A 98 18.01 -8.41 -5.93
C PRO A 98 18.47 -8.29 -7.39
#